data_AF-A0A222VNS3-F1
#
_entry.id   AF-A0A222VNS3-F1
#
_cell.length_a   1.000
_cell.length_b   1.000
_cell.length_c   1.000
_cell.angle_alpha   90.00
_cell.angle_beta   90.00
_cell.angle_gamma   90.00
#
_symmetry.space_group_name_H-M   'P 1'
#
loop_
_entity.id
_entity.type
_entity.pdbx_description
1 polymer ?
#
loop_
_entity_poly.entity_id
_entity_poly.type
_entity_poly.pdbx_seq_one_letter_code
_entity_poly.pdbx_strand_id
1 'polypeptide(L)' 'MAHQVDRVLGDLDAAMRQLKQAMHGIPVRREGFKAHHDKAARAVGHLIAELQDASAAIKD' A
#
# COMPACT_ATOMS: atom_id res chain seq x y z
N MET A 1 -5.47 -4.12 -20.35
CA MET A 1 -4.60 -4.53 -19.23
C MET A 1 -4.18 -3.34 -18.38
N ALA A 2 -3.60 -2.29 -18.97
CA ALA A 2 -3.25 -1.03 -18.28
C ALA A 2 -4.37 -0.44 -17.37
N HIS A 3 -5.61 -0.33 -17.86
CA HIS A 3 -6.74 0.19 -17.07
C HIS A 3 -7.13 -0.67 -15.86
N GLN A 4 -6.78 -1.96 -15.85
CA GLN A 4 -7.03 -2.84 -14.71
C GLN A 4 -5.95 -2.63 -13.65
N VAL A 5 -4.69 -2.47 -14.06
CA VAL A 5 -3.57 -2.14 -13.17
C VAL A 5 -3.78 -0.78 -12.51
N ASP A 6 -4.21 0.23 -13.27
CA ASP A 6 -4.50 1.58 -12.74
C ASP A 6 -5.61 1.56 -11.68
N ARG A 7 -6.65 0.73 -11.87
CA ARG A 7 -7.71 0.55 -10.85
C ARG A 7 -7.18 -0.11 -9.58
N VAL A 8 -6.40 -1.17 -9.73
CA VAL A 8 -5.80 -1.88 -8.59
C VAL A 8 -4.87 -0.96 -7.80
N LEU A 9 -4.09 -0.11 -8.47
CA LEU A 9 -3.25 0.91 -7.82
C LEU A 9 -4.10 1.89 -7.00
N GLY A 10 -5.22 2.37 -7.55
CA GLY A 10 -6.14 3.23 -6.83
C GLY A 10 -6.76 2.58 -5.59
N ASP A 11 -7.14 1.30 -5.69
CA ASP A 11 -7.70 0.53 -4.57
C ASP A 11 -6.65 0.30 -3.47
N LEU A 12 -5.40 0.00 -3.84
CA LEU A 12 -4.30 -0.14 -2.88
C LEU A 12 -4.00 1.17 -2.14
N ASP A 13 -3.99 2.30 -2.84
CA ASP A 13 -3.81 3.62 -2.23
C ASP A 13 -4.93 3.96 -1.25
N ALA A 14 -6.19 3.66 -1.60
CA ALA A 14 -7.33 3.86 -0.73
C ALA A 14 -7.24 2.99 0.54
N ALA A 15 -6.88 1.72 0.39
CA ALA A 15 -6.68 0.80 1.50
C ALA A 15 -5.55 1.25 2.44
N MET A 16 -4.43 1.72 1.90
CA MET A 16 -3.31 2.24 2.70
C MET A 16 -3.68 3.51 3.48
N ARG A 17 -4.52 4.38 2.90
CA ARG A 17 -5.06 5.55 3.63
C ARG A 17 -5.98 5.13 4.77
N GLN A 18 -6.86 4.16 4.53
CA GLN A 18 -7.73 3.60 5.58
C GLN A 18 -6.92 2.94 6.70
N LEU A 19 -5.88 2.17 6.36
CA LEU A 19 -4.97 1.58 7.33
C LEU A 19 -4.30 2.65 8.20
N LYS A 20 -3.77 3.72 7.58
CA LYS A 20 -3.18 4.85 8.30
C LYS A 20 -4.18 5.52 9.26
N GLN A 21 -5.44 5.65 8.86
CA GLN A 21 -6.49 6.21 9.71
C GLN A 21 -6.86 5.27 10.86
N ALA A 22 -7.03 3.98 10.60
CA ALA A 22 -7.37 2.97 11.61
C ALA A 22 -6.29 2.83 12.69
N MET A 23 -5.04 3.12 12.33
CA MET A 23 -3.94 3.18 13.28
C MET A 23 -3.94 4.40 14.19
N HIS A 24 -4.65 5.46 13.81
CA HIS A 24 -4.67 6.68 14.58
C HIS A 24 -5.36 6.42 15.93
N GLY A 25 -4.58 6.47 17.02
CA GLY A 25 -5.06 6.17 18.37
C GLY A 25 -4.69 4.78 18.88
N ILE A 26 -4.08 3.91 18.07
CA ILE A 26 -3.48 2.67 18.59
C ILE A 26 -2.19 3.04 19.35
N PRO A 27 -2.04 2.64 20.62
CA PRO A 27 -0.81 2.87 21.35
C PRO A 27 0.39 2.23 20.63
N VAL A 28 1.37 3.06 20.28
CA VAL A 28 2.56 2.69 19.48
C VAL A 28 3.33 1.47 20.05
N ARG A 29 3.22 1.22 21.36
CA ARG A 29 3.95 0.16 22.08
C ARG A 29 3.13 -1.10 22.40
N ARG A 30 1.96 -1.28 21.78
CA ARG A 30 1.19 -2.51 21.96
C ARG A 30 1.89 -3.66 21.22
N GLU A 31 2.67 -4.45 21.96
CA GLU A 31 3.19 -5.78 21.55
C GLU A 31 3.78 -5.86 20.13
N GLY A 32 4.60 -4.88 19.72
CA GLY A 32 5.23 -4.90 18.39
C GLY A 32 4.30 -4.57 17.21
N PHE A 33 3.05 -4.16 17.47
CA PHE A 33 2.08 -3.74 16.45
C PHE A 33 2.65 -2.71 15.48
N LYS A 34 3.35 -1.67 15.99
CA LYS A 34 3.99 -0.67 15.13
C LYS A 34 5.01 -1.30 14.17
N ALA A 35 5.83 -2.25 14.64
CA ALA A 35 6.82 -2.91 13.80
C ALA A 35 6.17 -3.77 12.70
N HIS A 36 5.10 -4.49 13.04
CA HIS A 36 4.32 -5.26 12.07
C HIS A 36 3.65 -4.36 11.04
N HIS A 37 3.03 -3.26 11.47
CA HIS A 37 2.49 -2.25 10.57
C HIS A 37 3.58 -1.69 9.65
N ASP A 38 4.71 -1.23 10.20
CA ASP A 38 5.74 -0.57 9.42
C ASP A 38 6.35 -1.53 8.39
N LYS A 39 6.43 -2.83 8.71
CA LYS A 39 6.83 -3.89 7.76
C LYS A 39 5.79 -4.06 6.65
N ALA A 40 4.51 -4.14 6.99
CA ALA A 40 3.43 -4.28 6.02
C ALA A 40 3.34 -3.06 5.09
N ALA A 41 3.42 -1.85 5.64
CA ALA A 41 3.37 -0.62 4.88
C ALA A 41 4.53 -0.51 3.87
N ARG A 42 5.75 -0.92 4.26
CA ARG A 42 6.89 -0.99 3.33
C ARG A 42 6.66 -2.00 2.21
N ALA A 43 6.21 -3.20 2.54
CA ALA A 43 5.96 -4.25 1.54
C ALA A 43 4.90 -3.82 0.51
N VAL A 44 3.80 -3.21 0.97
CA VAL A 44 2.76 -2.67 0.07
C VAL A 44 3.31 -1.51 -0.77
N GLY A 45 4.13 -0.62 -0.19
CA GLY A 45 4.78 0.45 -0.95
C GLY A 45 5.66 -0.07 -2.08
N HIS A 46 6.43 -1.14 -1.84
CA HIS A 46 7.22 -1.79 -2.90
C HIS A 46 6.33 -2.39 -4.00
N LEU A 47 5.25 -3.08 -3.62
CA LEU A 47 4.30 -3.65 -4.58
C LEU A 47 3.65 -2.56 -5.46
N ILE A 48 3.28 -1.42 -4.88
CA ILE A 48 2.72 -0.28 -5.63
C ILE A 48 3.73 0.22 -6.67
N ALA A 49 5.00 0.37 -6.29
CA ALA A 49 6.05 0.80 -7.22
C ALA A 49 6.22 -0.19 -8.39
N GLU A 50 6.30 -1.49 -8.10
CA GLU A 50 6.41 -2.52 -9.14
C GLU A 50 5.20 -2.54 -10.09
N LEU A 51 3.99 -2.34 -9.56
CA LEU A 51 2.77 -2.25 -10.36
C LEU A 51 2.71 -0.98 -11.21
N GLN A 52 3.25 0.14 -10.73
CA GLN A 52 3.38 1.38 -11.50
C GLN A 52 4.34 1.21 -12.68
N ASP A 53 5.51 0.60 -12.43
CA ASP A 53 6.49 0.30 -13.47
C ASP A 53 5.91 -0.66 -14.53
N ALA A 54 5.21 -1.71 -14.08
CA ALA A 54 4.52 -2.63 -14.98
C ALA A 54 3.41 -1.95 -15.78
N SER A 55 2.65 -1.03 -15.18
CA SER A 55 1.61 -0.25 -15.90
C SER A 55 2.23 0.60 -17.01
N ALA A 56 3.37 1.25 -16.75
CA ALA A 56 4.10 2.02 -17.76
C ALA A 56 4.57 1.13 -18.91
N ALA A 57 5.19 -0.02 -18.61
CA ALA A 57 5.69 -0.96 -19.62
C ALA A 57 4.60 -1.61 -20.50
N ILE A 58 3.35 -1.67 -20.01
CA ILE A 58 2.19 -2.21 -20.76
C ILE A 58 1.53 -1.13 -21.64
N LYS A 59 1.78 0.15 -21.37
CA LYS A 59 1.20 1.28 -22.11
C LYS A 59 2.05 1.69 -23.31
N ASP A 60 3.35 1.38 -23.30
CA ASP A 60 4.26 1.45 -24.46
C ASP A 60 3.98 0.31 -25.46
#